data_AF-A0A0S7ZLM2-F1
#
_entry.id   AF-A0A0S7ZLM2-F1
#
_cell.length_a   1.000
_cell.length_b   1.000
_cell.length_c   1.000
_cell.angle_alpha   90.00
_cell.angle_beta   90.00
_cell.angle_gamma   90.00
#
_symmetry.space_group_name_H-M   'P 1'
#
loop_
_entity.id
_entity.type
_entity.pdbx_description
1 polymer ?
#
loop_
_entity_poly.entity_id
_entity_poly.type
_entity_poly.pdbx_seq_one_letter_code
_entity_poly.pdbx_strand_id
1 'polypeptide(L)'
;MNKFIKEIKYDLSFIRSHTLQPRWFKVLKVFLLLGFLGGYAFLFGWGRMAIFLVSFIVLSTILHFVYRINTKRWIQSWMDFIVYEENGETKYKRIGKFYYSAIILNAILSFIISQT
;
A
#
# COMPACT_ATOMS: atom_id res chain seq x y z
N MET A 1 18.01 30.04 6.27
CA MET A 1 17.70 29.02 5.24
C MET A 1 16.75 27.99 5.83
N ASN A 2 15.48 28.02 5.41
CA ASN A 2 14.35 27.40 6.13
C ASN A 2 14.55 25.90 6.37
N LYS A 3 14.22 25.47 7.59
CA LYS A 3 14.22 24.07 8.05
C LYS A 3 13.62 23.09 7.03
N PHE A 4 12.56 23.55 6.35
CA PHE A 4 11.87 22.83 5.28
C PHE A 4 12.76 22.45 4.08
N ILE A 5 13.66 23.34 3.65
CA ILE A 5 14.57 23.06 2.52
C ILE A 5 15.62 22.01 2.92
N LYS A 6 16.06 22.02 4.18
CA LYS A 6 16.98 21.01 4.72
C LYS A 6 16.31 19.64 4.82
N GLU A 7 15.05 19.58 5.27
CA GLU A 7 14.24 18.34 5.30
C GLU A 7 14.03 17.78 3.89
N ILE A 8 13.63 18.61 2.92
CA ILE A 8 13.49 18.17 1.51
C ILE A 8 14.81 17.62 0.96
N LYS A 9 15.93 18.28 1.23
CA LYS A 9 17.25 17.86 0.74
C LYS A 9 17.71 16.56 1.41
N TYR A 10 17.39 16.39 2.70
CA TYR A 10 17.63 15.16 3.44
C TYR A 10 16.79 14.02 2.87
N ASP A 11 15.48 14.20 2.68
CA ASP A 11 14.57 13.20 2.12
C ASP A 11 14.96 12.79 0.69
N LEU A 12 15.33 13.75 -0.16
CA LEU A 12 15.85 13.47 -1.50
C LEU A 12 17.15 12.66 -1.46
N SER A 13 18.06 12.99 -0.56
CA SER A 13 19.31 12.22 -0.38
C SER A 13 19.05 10.83 0.18
N PHE A 14 18.07 10.68 1.07
CA PHE A 14 17.64 9.42 1.65
C PHE A 14 16.99 8.53 0.59
N ILE A 15 16.03 9.04 -0.19
CA ILE A 15 15.38 8.32 -1.30
C ILE A 15 16.39 7.92 -2.39
N ARG A 16 17.39 8.77 -2.66
CA ARG A 16 18.43 8.49 -3.66
C ARG A 16 19.46 7.46 -3.19
N SER A 17 19.82 7.47 -1.91
CA SER A 17 20.79 6.53 -1.32
C SER A 17 20.17 5.17 -0.97
N HIS A 18 18.90 5.16 -0.58
CA HIS A 18 18.14 3.94 -0.42
C HIS A 18 17.55 3.50 -1.77
N THR A 19 18.28 2.65 -2.50
CA THR A 19 17.61 1.71 -3.39
C THR A 19 16.86 0.70 -2.51
N LEU A 20 15.71 1.09 -1.94
CA LEU A 20 14.82 0.24 -1.11
C LEU A 20 14.47 -1.10 -1.77
N GLN A 21 14.76 -1.23 -3.06
CA GLN A 21 14.42 -2.38 -3.86
C GLN A 21 15.39 -2.54 -5.05
N PRO A 22 15.97 -3.74 -5.25
CA PRO A 22 16.74 -4.05 -6.45
C PRO A 22 15.95 -3.75 -7.73
N ARG A 23 16.64 -3.30 -8.79
CA ARG A 23 15.98 -2.94 -10.08
C ARG A 23 15.17 -4.11 -10.65
N TRP A 24 15.70 -5.34 -10.55
CA TRP A 24 15.02 -6.55 -11.03
C TRP A 24 13.67 -6.77 -10.35
N PHE A 25 13.53 -6.42 -9.07
CA PHE A 25 12.29 -6.62 -8.33
C PHE A 25 11.20 -5.63 -8.77
N LYS A 26 11.59 -4.41 -9.18
CA LYS A 26 10.64 -3.45 -9.79
C LYS A 26 10.07 -4.01 -11.10
N VAL A 27 10.94 -4.60 -11.93
CA VAL A 27 10.55 -5.24 -13.18
C VAL A 27 9.65 -6.45 -12.92
N LEU A 28 10.01 -7.30 -11.97
CA LEU A 28 9.20 -8.46 -11.56
C LEU A 28 7.78 -8.06 -11.14
N LYS A 29 7.63 -6.99 -10.35
CA LYS A 29 6.31 -6.48 -9.95
C LYS A 29 5.43 -6.11 -11.14
N VAL A 30 6.00 -5.47 -12.16
CA VAL A 30 5.26 -5.09 -13.37
C VAL A 30 4.79 -6.35 -14.09
N PHE A 31 5.66 -7.35 -14.27
CA PHE A 31 5.28 -8.62 -14.89
C PHE A 31 4.21 -9.39 -14.09
N LEU A 32 4.32 -9.42 -12.76
CA LEU A 32 3.31 -10.05 -11.91
C LEU A 32 1.95 -9.34 -12.04
N LEU A 33 1.95 -8.01 -12.06
CA LEU A 33 0.73 -7.22 -12.21
C LEU A 33 0.11 -7.43 -13.61
N LEU A 34 0.90 -7.31 -14.67
CA LEU A 34 0.42 -7.50 -16.04
C LEU A 34 -0.03 -8.94 -16.29
N GLY A 35 0.71 -9.93 -15.78
CA GLY A 35 0.33 -11.33 -15.85
C GLY A 35 -0.97 -11.61 -15.10
N PHE A 36 -1.15 -11.03 -13.92
CA PHE A 36 -2.40 -11.11 -13.17
C PHE A 36 -3.57 -10.48 -13.94
N LEU A 37 -3.42 -9.23 -14.40
CA LEU A 37 -4.50 -8.52 -15.12
C LEU A 37 -4.82 -9.19 -16.45
N GLY A 38 -3.80 -9.56 -17.23
CA GLY A 38 -3.96 -10.25 -18.50
C GLY A 38 -4.57 -11.63 -18.33
N GLY A 39 -4.09 -12.41 -17.36
CA GLY A 39 -4.66 -13.72 -17.04
C GLY A 39 -6.11 -13.61 -16.55
N TYR A 40 -6.41 -12.62 -15.71
CA TYR A 40 -7.76 -12.36 -15.26
C TYR A 40 -8.68 -11.98 -16.43
N ALA A 41 -8.28 -11.02 -17.27
CA ALA A 41 -9.05 -10.60 -18.43
C ALA A 41 -9.27 -11.75 -19.43
N PHE A 42 -8.28 -12.61 -19.61
CA PHE A 42 -8.39 -13.80 -20.46
C PHE A 42 -9.38 -14.83 -19.91
N LEU A 43 -9.36 -15.09 -18.60
CA LEU A 43 -10.22 -16.10 -17.97
C LEU A 43 -11.66 -15.63 -17.74
N PHE A 44 -11.86 -14.36 -17.38
CA PHE A 44 -13.16 -13.84 -16.91
C PHE A 44 -13.72 -12.71 -17.78
N GLY A 45 -12.94 -12.18 -18.73
CA GLY A 45 -13.33 -11.08 -19.60
C GLY A 45 -13.12 -9.68 -19.00
N TRP A 46 -13.15 -8.68 -19.87
CA TRP A 46 -12.88 -7.27 -19.53
C TRP A 46 -13.91 -6.67 -18.57
N GLY A 47 -15.19 -7.04 -18.69
CA GLY A 47 -16.26 -6.53 -17.82
C GLY A 47 -16.07 -6.94 -16.36
N ARG A 48 -15.80 -8.23 -16.12
CA ARG A 48 -15.50 -8.78 -14.79
C ARG A 48 -14.22 -8.16 -14.21
N MET A 49 -13.21 -7.95 -15.04
CA MET A 49 -11.97 -7.26 -14.64
C MET A 49 -12.22 -5.82 -14.21
N ALA A 50 -13.07 -5.07 -14.93
CA ALA A 50 -13.41 -3.70 -14.58
C ALA A 50 -14.11 -3.64 -13.21
N ILE A 51 -15.09 -4.53 -12.97
CA ILE A 51 -15.77 -4.63 -11.67
C ILE A 51 -14.76 -4.96 -10.56
N PHE A 52 -13.89 -5.96 -10.78
CA PHE A 52 -12.82 -6.31 -9.84
C PHE A 52 -11.96 -5.10 -9.46
N LEU A 53 -11.47 -4.35 -10.44
CA LEU A 53 -10.62 -3.18 -10.20
C LEU A 53 -11.34 -2.08 -9.44
N VAL A 54 -12.59 -1.77 -9.80
CA VAL A 54 -13.40 -0.77 -9.12
C VAL A 54 -13.65 -1.18 -7.67
N SER A 55 -14.12 -2.40 -7.43
CA SER A 55 -14.34 -2.93 -6.07
C SER A 55 -13.05 -2.91 -5.25
N PHE A 56 -11.94 -3.34 -5.82
CA PHE A 56 -10.64 -3.37 -5.15
C PHE A 56 -10.15 -1.98 -4.74
N ILE A 57 -10.30 -0.99 -5.61
CA ILE A 57 -9.91 0.40 -5.33
C ILE A 57 -10.80 0.99 -4.23
N VAL A 58 -12.13 0.80 -4.32
CA VAL A 58 -13.07 1.31 -3.32
C VAL A 58 -12.77 0.72 -1.94
N LEU A 59 -12.67 -0.60 -1.84
CA LEU A 59 -12.37 -1.29 -0.59
C LEU A 59 -10.96 -0.95 -0.06
N SER A 60 -9.97 -0.81 -0.94
CA SER A 60 -8.61 -0.36 -0.54
C SER A 60 -8.66 1.05 0.05
N THR A 61 -9.47 1.93 -0.54
CA THR A 61 -9.64 3.31 -0.08
C THR A 61 -10.31 3.35 1.28
N ILE A 62 -11.36 2.55 1.49
CA ILE A 62 -12.02 2.40 2.80
C ILE A 62 -11.01 1.88 3.83
N LEU A 63 -10.28 0.80 3.51
CA LEU A 63 -9.26 0.23 4.39
C LEU A 63 -8.18 1.28 4.73
N HIS A 64 -7.75 2.06 3.75
CA HIS A 64 -6.78 3.14 3.94
C HIS A 64 -7.30 4.20 4.90
N PHE A 65 -8.56 4.64 4.76
CA PHE A 65 -9.15 5.61 5.67
C PHE A 65 -9.37 5.05 7.07
N VAL A 66 -9.86 3.81 7.21
CA VAL A 66 -10.00 3.14 8.51
C VAL A 66 -8.65 3.04 9.21
N TYR A 67 -7.61 2.64 8.48
CA TYR A 67 -6.25 2.63 8.99
C TYR A 67 -5.79 4.03 9.43
N ARG A 68 -6.07 5.07 8.63
CA ARG A 68 -5.69 6.45 8.96
C ARG A 68 -6.40 7.02 10.18
N ILE A 69 -7.69 6.75 10.34
CA ILE A 69 -8.47 7.18 11.51
C ILE A 69 -7.88 6.55 12.77
N ASN A 70 -7.58 5.25 12.72
CA ASN A 70 -7.04 4.52 13.87
C ASN A 70 -5.59 4.89 14.21
N THR A 71 -4.80 5.39 13.25
CA THR A 71 -3.39 5.76 13.47
C THR A 71 -3.15 7.25 13.74
N LYS A 72 -4.19 8.10 13.70
CA LYS A 72 -4.15 9.57 13.95
C LYS A 72 -3.05 10.34 13.19
N ARG A 73 -2.52 9.81 12.07
CA ARG A 73 -1.41 10.41 11.33
C ARG A 73 -1.76 10.55 9.86
N TRP A 74 -2.11 11.77 9.44
CA TRP A 74 -2.40 12.09 8.04
C TRP A 74 -1.13 12.32 7.21
N ILE A 75 -0.03 12.72 7.86
CA ILE A 75 1.18 13.24 7.19
C ILE A 75 2.30 12.19 7.03
N GLN A 76 2.33 11.12 7.83
CA GLN A 76 3.41 10.12 7.73
C GLN A 76 3.15 9.02 6.70
N SER A 77 4.09 8.86 5.78
CA SER A 77 4.09 7.92 4.65
C SER A 77 4.55 6.52 5.07
N TRP A 78 3.82 5.50 4.62
CA TRP A 78 4.26 4.12 4.24
C TRP A 78 5.14 3.28 5.19
N MET A 79 5.53 3.79 6.36
CA MET A 79 6.23 3.01 7.36
C MET A 79 5.19 2.26 8.20
N ASP A 80 5.24 0.92 8.15
CA ASP A 80 4.38 -0.06 8.83
C ASP A 80 4.49 -0.02 10.37
N PHE A 81 4.63 1.16 10.99
CA PHE A 81 4.84 1.31 12.42
C PHE A 81 3.80 2.26 13.02
N ILE A 82 3.05 1.82 14.02
CA ILE A 82 2.39 2.74 14.95
C ILE A 82 3.48 3.23 15.89
N VAL A 83 3.56 4.54 16.04
CA VAL A 83 4.34 5.16 17.09
C VAL A 83 3.39 5.54 18.21
N TYR A 84 3.66 5.06 19.41
CA TYR A 84 2.85 5.33 20.61
C TYR A 84 3.77 5.69 21.76
N GLU A 85 3.25 6.50 22.69
CA GLU A 85 3.95 6.86 23.92
C GLU A 85 3.59 5.86 25.01
N GLU A 86 4.61 5.29 25.63
CA GLU A 86 4.45 4.39 26.78
C GLU A 86 5.50 4.82 27.82
N ASN A 87 5.05 5.27 28.99
CA ASN A 87 5.91 5.77 30.08
C ASN A 87 6.86 6.91 29.68
N GLY A 88 6.42 7.83 28.81
CA GLY A 88 7.24 8.95 28.34
C GLY A 88 8.30 8.58 27.29
N GLU A 89 8.36 7.31 26.87
CA GLU A 89 9.22 6.86 25.77
C GLU A 89 8.42 6.63 24.50
N THR A 90 8.99 7.06 23.37
CA THR A 90 8.39 6.85 22.04
C THR A 90 8.71 5.44 21.54
N LYS A 91 7.71 4.55 21.49
CA LYS A 91 7.86 3.16 21.03
C LYS A 91 7.24 2.94 19.65
N TYR A 92 7.77 1.95 18.93
CA TYR A 92 7.37 1.60 17.55
C TYR A 92 6.82 0.16 17.50
N LYS A 93 5.58 -0.02 17.03
CA LYS A 93 4.97 -1.35 16.83
C LYS A 93 4.74 -1.62 15.35
N ARG A 94 5.30 -2.72 14.83
CA ARG A 94 5.07 -3.18 13.46
C ARG A 94 3.62 -3.60 13.25
N ILE A 95 2.96 -3.07 12.23
CA ILE A 95 1.58 -3.39 11.83
C ILE A 95 1.54 -4.23 10.55
N GLY A 96 2.65 -4.32 9.80
CA GLY A 96 2.67 -4.85 8.44
C GLY A 96 1.85 -6.13 8.24
N LYS A 97 1.88 -7.07 9.19
CA LYS A 97 1.07 -8.30 9.15
C LYS A 97 -0.44 -8.05 8.94
N PHE A 98 -1.03 -7.11 9.67
CA PHE A 98 -2.46 -6.77 9.50
C PHE A 98 -2.74 -6.18 8.12
N TYR A 99 -1.87 -5.28 7.65
CA TYR A 99 -2.04 -4.60 6.37
C TYR A 99 -1.98 -5.57 5.20
N TYR A 100 -1.02 -6.51 5.19
CA TYR A 100 -0.95 -7.56 4.17
C TYR A 100 -2.17 -8.48 4.19
N SER A 101 -2.62 -8.91 5.38
CA SER A 101 -3.84 -9.71 5.51
C SER A 101 -5.08 -8.98 4.99
N ALA A 102 -5.20 -7.68 5.29
CA ALA A 102 -6.32 -6.86 4.83
C ALA A 102 -6.32 -6.64 3.32
N ILE A 103 -5.14 -6.50 2.68
CA ILE A 103 -5.02 -6.45 1.22
C ILE A 103 -5.44 -7.79 0.58
N ILE A 104 -5.00 -8.91 1.14
CA ILE A 104 -5.37 -10.25 0.63
C ILE A 104 -6.88 -10.45 0.74
N LEU A 105 -7.47 -10.11 1.89
CA LEU A 105 -8.92 -10.18 2.08
C LEU A 105 -9.66 -9.27 1.10
N ASN A 106 -9.14 -8.06 0.87
CA ASN A 106 -9.69 -7.15 -0.13
C ASN A 106 -9.67 -7.76 -1.55
N ALA A 107 -8.56 -8.37 -1.95
CA ALA A 107 -8.47 -9.05 -3.24
C ALA A 107 -9.49 -10.18 -3.38
N ILE A 108 -9.69 -10.99 -2.34
CA ILE A 108 -10.69 -12.07 -2.31
C ILE A 108 -12.11 -11.51 -2.42
N LEU A 109 -12.45 -10.48 -1.64
CA LEU A 109 -13.78 -9.85 -1.69
C LEU A 109 -14.05 -9.22 -3.05
N SER A 110 -13.07 -8.51 -3.61
CA SER A 110 -13.16 -7.93 -4.95
C SER A 110 -13.34 -8.99 -6.02
N PHE A 111 -12.68 -10.14 -5.87
CA PHE A 111 -12.90 -11.30 -6.73
C PHE A 111 -14.34 -11.80 -6.62
N ILE A 112 -14.86 -12.06 -5.41
CA ILE A 112 -16.24 -12.53 -5.23
C ILE A 112 -17.25 -11.55 -5.84
N ILE A 113 -17.12 -10.24 -5.54
CA ILE A 113 -18.00 -9.18 -6.10
C ILE A 113 -17.91 -9.15 -7.62
N SER A 114 -16.72 -9.30 -8.18
CA SER A 114 -16.58 -9.31 -9.63
C SER A 114 -17.31 -10.47 -10.30
N GLN A 115 -17.53 -11.60 -9.62
CA GLN A 115 -18.19 -12.77 -10.19
C GLN A 115 -19.72 -12.76 -10.09
N THR A 116 -20.32 -11.88 -9.28
CA THR A 116 -21.77 -11.68 -9.23
C THR A 116 -22.23 -10.91 -10.46
#